data_AF-A0A945B2A9-F1
#
_entry.id   AF-A0A945B2A9-F1
#
_cell.length_a   1.000
_cell.length_b   1.000
_cell.length_c   1.000
_cell.angle_alpha   90.00
_cell.angle_beta   90.00
_cell.angle_gamma   90.00
#
_symmetry.space_group_name_H-M   'P 1'
#
loop_
_entity.id
_entity.type
_entity.pdbx_description
1 polymer ?
#
loop_
_entity_poly.entity_id
_entity_poly.type
_entity_poly.pdbx_seq_one_letter_code
_entity_poly.pdbx_strand_id
1 'polypeptide(L)'
;MKQSIIFKTLLVIGTIIVLIFVASGYLVSQSDNKLIAKIVAYNLDSTMKALDYRQEISLKKNQLEMQAVTNMIVKNSSTFLQNFDVDGLKENLLFDMKGDGIKAIKVWDSSMNELFLLAYKDNGKIFFKNTLPKSYADYTQFKKPIHDLSDKVYNKKIGEIVLFYDESIITKAINELKKQAVQDINSFNETIDHELLQANVVKLSIAIGFLVIILTVISILLMVYVNNPLKILKSGLDDFFLFLQNKKNSTQTIMLNTSDEFGQMAYSLNENISVSAKLHEEIRGLNFNLEQKVKARTSELAEINQELQDSIEYASTIQRSFVKDISLIKNSVTDAFSIWQPRDKVGGDLYIHEESAEGILFGVIDCTGHSVPGGFMTMLAGSVIKRLASEFFKNPAKLLSELNKAIKYQLSQEGESSLSDDGLDMGLCYINKQKNTLLFSGAKLDLVYFKNDEINIIKANKQSIGYKKSNSDYEYTNHEIHVDGSESFYLYSDGITDQVGGLKNFPYGNKKFKQLLSSIQNKSMTEQEEIITDTLLSYQGENSRRDDVTVIGFRL
;
A
#
# COMPACT_ATOMS: atom_id res chain seq x y z
N MET A 1 22.13 10.82 -0.51
CA MET A 1 23.13 9.84 -1.01
C MET A 1 22.72 8.37 -0.85
N LYS A 2 21.94 7.99 0.17
CA LYS A 2 21.37 6.63 0.24
C LYS A 2 20.28 6.49 -0.85
N GLN A 3 20.39 5.46 -1.70
CA GLN A 3 19.43 5.01 -2.74
C GLN A 3 19.64 5.45 -4.21
N SER A 4 20.85 5.79 -4.67
CA SER A 4 21.09 5.79 -6.14
C SER A 4 21.17 4.34 -6.66
N ILE A 5 20.53 4.06 -7.80
CA ILE A 5 20.66 2.76 -8.52
C ILE A 5 22.15 2.47 -8.76
N ILE A 6 22.93 3.49 -9.13
CA ILE A 6 24.38 3.37 -9.34
C ILE A 6 25.07 2.86 -8.08
N PHE A 7 24.74 3.41 -6.91
CA PHE A 7 25.35 2.98 -5.65
C PHE A 7 24.99 1.53 -5.30
N LYS A 8 23.73 1.12 -5.46
CA LYS A 8 23.30 -0.26 -5.20
C LYS A 8 23.99 -1.25 -6.14
N THR A 9 24.07 -0.91 -7.44
CA THR A 9 24.71 -1.75 -8.45
C THR A 9 26.23 -1.83 -8.24
N LEU A 10 26.89 -0.70 -7.97
CA LEU A 10 28.32 -0.66 -7.65
C LEU A 10 28.65 -1.41 -6.36
N LEU A 11 27.78 -1.39 -5.35
CA LEU A 11 27.98 -2.17 -4.13
C LEU A 11 28.03 -3.67 -4.45
N VAL A 12 27.04 -4.18 -5.18
CA VAL A 12 26.96 -5.61 -5.53
C VAL A 12 28.14 -6.01 -6.42
N ILE A 13 28.36 -5.30 -7.53
CA ILE A 13 29.46 -5.61 -8.46
C ILE A 13 30.81 -5.45 -7.76
N GLY A 14 30.99 -4.38 -6.99
CA GLY A 14 32.22 -4.12 -6.25
C GLY A 14 32.54 -5.20 -5.23
N THR A 15 31.53 -5.70 -4.49
CA THR A 15 31.76 -6.83 -3.56
C THR A 15 32.20 -8.10 -4.29
N ILE A 16 31.61 -8.42 -5.44
CA ILE A 16 32.01 -9.59 -6.24
C ILE A 16 33.44 -9.43 -6.76
N ILE A 17 33.78 -8.27 -7.31
CA ILE A 17 35.13 -8.01 -7.83
C ILE A 17 36.16 -8.10 -6.70
N VAL A 18 35.89 -7.49 -5.54
CA VAL A 18 36.79 -7.56 -4.36
C VAL A 18 37.01 -9.01 -3.94
N LEU A 19 35.96 -9.83 -3.87
CA LEU A 19 36.08 -11.25 -3.53
C LEU A 19 36.98 -12.01 -4.52
N ILE A 20 36.83 -11.75 -5.82
CA ILE A 20 37.68 -12.36 -6.86
C ILE A 20 39.15 -11.95 -6.70
N PHE A 21 39.43 -10.66 -6.45
CA PHE A 21 40.78 -10.16 -6.26
C PHE A 21 41.45 -10.69 -4.97
N VAL A 22 40.69 -10.79 -3.87
CA VAL A 22 41.19 -11.36 -2.61
C VAL A 22 41.49 -12.85 -2.78
N ALA A 23 40.59 -13.60 -3.43
CA ALA A 23 40.78 -15.03 -3.68
C ALA A 23 41.99 -15.29 -4.59
N SER A 24 42.16 -14.52 -5.67
CA SER A 24 43.31 -14.68 -6.57
C SER A 24 44.63 -14.29 -5.90
N GLY A 25 44.64 -13.18 -5.14
CA GLY A 25 45.81 -12.75 -4.36
C GLY A 25 46.24 -13.80 -3.33
N TYR A 26 45.28 -14.41 -2.63
CA TYR A 26 45.53 -15.50 -1.67
C TYR A 26 46.15 -16.72 -2.35
N LEU A 27 45.60 -17.16 -3.49
CA LEU A 27 46.12 -18.32 -4.24
C LEU A 27 47.56 -18.08 -4.74
N VAL A 28 47.85 -16.88 -5.26
CA VAL A 28 49.20 -16.52 -5.71
C VAL A 28 50.17 -16.51 -4.53
N SER A 29 49.80 -15.88 -3.40
CA SER A 29 50.64 -15.85 -2.21
C SER A 29 50.94 -17.25 -1.67
N GLN A 30 49.94 -18.14 -1.66
CA GLN A 30 50.14 -19.53 -1.25
C GLN A 30 51.11 -20.28 -2.20
N SER A 31 51.01 -20.03 -3.50
CA SER A 31 51.91 -20.60 -4.50
C SER A 31 53.35 -20.12 -4.31
N ASP A 32 53.55 -18.82 -4.12
CA ASP A 32 54.87 -18.21 -3.89
C ASP A 32 55.53 -18.77 -2.63
N ASN A 33 54.79 -18.82 -1.51
CA ASN A 33 55.28 -19.37 -0.25
C ASN A 33 55.69 -20.84 -0.39
N LYS A 34 54.91 -21.65 -1.13
CA LYS A 34 55.21 -23.07 -1.36
C LYS A 34 56.45 -23.24 -2.23
N LEU A 35 56.66 -22.38 -3.23
CA LEU A 35 57.84 -22.40 -4.09
C LEU A 35 59.10 -22.04 -3.30
N ILE A 36 59.05 -20.97 -2.51
CA ILE A 36 60.18 -20.48 -1.72
C ILE A 36 60.58 -21.52 -0.66
N ALA A 37 59.62 -22.10 0.05
CA ALA A 37 59.91 -23.15 1.03
C ALA A 37 60.65 -24.35 0.40
N LYS A 38 60.31 -24.73 -0.84
CA LYS A 38 61.03 -25.77 -1.59
C LYS A 38 62.46 -25.35 -1.94
N ILE A 39 62.67 -24.10 -2.37
CA ILE A 39 64.00 -23.57 -2.73
C ILE A 39 64.91 -23.55 -1.50
N VAL A 40 64.41 -23.05 -0.37
CA VAL A 40 65.14 -23.00 0.90
C VAL A 40 65.54 -24.41 1.36
N ALA A 41 64.59 -25.35 1.36
CA ALA A 41 64.86 -26.73 1.76
C ALA A 41 65.90 -27.39 0.84
N TYR A 42 65.81 -27.16 -0.48
CA TYR A 42 66.77 -27.68 -1.46
C TYR A 42 68.18 -27.10 -1.24
N ASN A 43 68.29 -25.80 -0.99
CA ASN A 43 69.58 -25.14 -0.78
C ASN A 43 70.28 -25.64 0.50
N LEU A 44 69.51 -25.82 1.58
CA LEU A 44 70.02 -26.40 2.82
C LEU A 44 70.52 -27.84 2.62
N ASP A 45 69.72 -28.70 2.00
CA ASP A 45 70.08 -30.09 1.72
C ASP A 45 71.33 -30.18 0.83
N SER A 46 71.39 -29.40 -0.25
CA SER A 46 72.55 -29.33 -1.15
C SER A 46 73.83 -28.89 -0.43
N THR A 47 73.74 -27.86 0.41
CA THR A 47 74.88 -27.34 1.18
C THR A 47 75.38 -28.38 2.20
N MET A 48 74.46 -29.05 2.90
CA MET A 48 74.81 -30.11 3.85
C MET A 48 75.51 -31.28 3.15
N LYS A 49 74.98 -31.75 2.01
CA LYS A 49 75.61 -32.81 1.20
C LYS A 49 77.01 -32.43 0.73
N ALA A 50 77.22 -31.18 0.29
CA ALA A 50 78.54 -30.71 -0.12
C ALA A 50 79.55 -30.70 1.04
N LEU A 51 79.12 -30.31 2.24
CA LEU A 51 79.96 -30.35 3.45
C LEU A 51 80.25 -31.79 3.90
N ASP A 52 79.28 -32.68 3.83
CA ASP A 52 79.47 -34.12 4.10
C ASP A 52 80.50 -34.73 3.13
N TYR A 53 80.37 -34.47 1.84
CA TYR A 53 81.32 -34.94 0.83
C TYR A 53 82.73 -34.37 1.06
N ARG A 54 82.84 -33.09 1.43
CA ARG A 54 84.13 -32.45 1.77
C ARG A 54 84.78 -33.09 3.00
N GLN A 55 83.97 -33.53 3.98
CA GLN A 55 84.44 -34.26 5.16
C GLN A 55 85.07 -35.59 4.77
N GLU A 56 84.38 -36.36 3.93
CA GLU A 56 84.87 -37.65 3.46
C GLU A 56 86.18 -37.50 2.67
N ILE A 57 86.26 -36.55 1.74
CA ILE A 57 87.49 -36.27 0.99
C ILE A 57 88.63 -35.86 1.92
N SER A 58 88.38 -34.96 2.86
CA SER A 58 89.43 -34.43 3.75
C SER A 58 89.98 -35.53 4.66
N LEU A 59 89.11 -36.39 5.19
CA LEU A 59 89.52 -37.57 5.96
C LEU A 59 90.35 -38.53 5.10
N LYS A 60 89.88 -38.88 3.90
CA LYS A 60 90.59 -39.81 3.00
C LYS A 60 91.96 -39.28 2.55
N LYS A 61 92.04 -37.99 2.20
CA LYS A 61 93.31 -37.33 1.85
C LYS A 61 94.29 -37.37 3.02
N ASN A 62 93.81 -37.02 4.21
CA ASN A 62 94.61 -37.02 5.42
C ASN A 62 95.06 -38.45 5.81
N GLN A 63 94.23 -39.47 5.61
CA GLN A 63 94.64 -40.87 5.78
C GLN A 63 95.76 -41.27 4.82
N LEU A 64 95.70 -40.85 3.55
CA LEU A 64 96.77 -41.09 2.57
C LEU A 64 98.08 -40.37 2.95
N GLU A 65 97.98 -39.11 3.38
CA GLU A 65 99.12 -38.35 3.89
C GLU A 65 99.74 -39.05 5.11
N MET A 66 98.92 -39.52 6.05
CA MET A 66 99.40 -40.27 7.23
C MET A 66 100.01 -41.62 6.86
N GLN A 67 99.52 -42.30 5.82
CA GLN A 67 100.17 -43.50 5.29
C GLN A 67 101.55 -43.18 4.70
N ALA A 68 101.68 -42.08 3.96
CA ALA A 68 102.97 -41.65 3.40
C ALA A 68 103.97 -41.28 4.51
N VAL A 69 103.52 -40.53 5.52
CA VAL A 69 104.32 -40.20 6.71
C VAL A 69 104.73 -41.47 7.45
N THR A 70 103.80 -42.41 7.67
CA THR A 70 104.10 -43.70 8.31
C THR A 70 105.18 -44.47 7.54
N ASN A 71 105.10 -44.52 6.20
CA ASN A 71 106.12 -45.18 5.38
C ASN A 71 107.49 -44.50 5.47
N MET A 72 107.53 -43.16 5.57
CA MET A 72 108.78 -42.42 5.79
C MET A 72 109.39 -42.78 7.14
N ILE A 73 108.58 -42.80 8.20
CA ILE A 73 109.01 -43.19 9.54
C ILE A 73 109.49 -44.65 9.55
N VAL A 74 108.82 -45.57 8.85
CA VAL A 74 109.27 -46.97 8.69
C VAL A 74 110.69 -47.02 8.11
N LYS A 75 110.94 -46.28 7.02
CA LYS A 75 112.24 -46.30 6.35
C LYS A 75 113.35 -45.75 7.24
N ASN A 76 113.09 -44.64 7.93
CA ASN A 76 114.03 -44.08 8.90
C ASN A 76 114.27 -45.08 10.03
N SER A 77 113.19 -45.62 10.62
CA SER A 77 113.25 -46.58 11.72
C SER A 77 113.99 -47.86 11.37
N SER A 78 113.86 -48.37 10.13
CA SER A 78 114.60 -49.56 9.67
C SER A 78 116.10 -49.39 9.83
N THR A 79 116.63 -48.23 9.45
CA THR A 79 118.07 -47.93 9.54
C THR A 79 118.55 -47.97 10.99
N PHE A 80 117.77 -47.40 11.91
CA PHE A 80 118.11 -47.37 13.33
C PHE A 80 117.92 -48.75 14.01
N LEU A 81 116.86 -49.48 13.64
CA LEU A 81 116.60 -50.82 14.16
C LEU A 81 117.73 -51.79 13.80
N GLN A 82 118.25 -51.73 12.58
CA GLN A 82 119.38 -52.55 12.12
C GLN A 82 120.68 -52.28 12.87
N ASN A 83 120.89 -51.01 13.26
CA ASN A 83 122.07 -50.59 13.99
C ASN A 83 121.88 -50.67 15.51
N PHE A 84 120.72 -51.12 16.00
CA PHE A 84 120.32 -51.07 17.41
C PHE A 84 120.46 -49.66 18.04
N ASP A 85 120.28 -48.60 17.24
CA ASP A 85 120.45 -47.21 17.64
C ASP A 85 119.13 -46.58 18.13
N VAL A 86 118.87 -46.74 19.43
CA VAL A 86 117.66 -46.22 20.09
C VAL A 86 117.68 -44.69 20.19
N ASP A 87 118.84 -44.08 20.45
CA ASP A 87 118.97 -42.63 20.66
C ASP A 87 118.80 -41.86 19.34
N GLY A 88 119.37 -42.36 18.23
CA GLY A 88 119.16 -41.79 16.90
C GLY A 88 117.70 -41.87 16.45
N LEU A 89 117.02 -42.98 16.74
CA LEU A 89 115.59 -43.11 16.47
C LEU A 89 114.76 -42.12 17.30
N LYS A 90 115.13 -41.90 18.57
CA LYS A 90 114.46 -40.97 19.47
C LYS A 90 114.46 -39.55 18.94
N GLU A 91 115.60 -39.07 18.43
CA GLU A 91 115.70 -37.74 17.80
C GLU A 91 114.87 -37.61 16.52
N ASN A 92 114.82 -38.68 15.71
CA ASN A 92 114.02 -38.69 14.48
C ASN A 92 112.52 -38.61 14.78
N LEU A 93 112.04 -39.43 15.73
CA LEU A 93 110.64 -39.43 16.14
C LEU A 93 110.21 -38.10 16.78
N LEU A 94 111.11 -37.36 17.44
CA LEU A 94 110.81 -36.00 17.92
C LEU A 94 110.43 -35.05 16.77
N PHE A 95 111.09 -35.18 15.62
CA PHE A 95 110.78 -34.38 14.43
C PHE A 95 109.48 -34.83 13.78
N ASP A 96 109.31 -36.13 13.58
CA ASP A 96 108.10 -36.71 12.96
C ASP A 96 106.84 -36.41 13.76
N MET A 97 106.94 -36.32 15.09
CA MET A 97 105.82 -36.02 15.99
C MET A 97 105.62 -34.52 16.27
N LYS A 98 106.29 -33.61 15.54
CA LYS A 98 106.03 -32.16 15.71
C LYS A 98 104.59 -31.78 15.41
N GLY A 99 103.98 -32.36 14.37
CA GLY A 99 102.60 -32.08 13.98
C GLY A 99 101.56 -32.50 15.04
N ASP A 100 100.41 -31.83 15.07
CA ASP A 100 99.37 -32.06 16.09
C ASP A 100 98.55 -33.34 15.87
N GLY A 101 98.59 -33.89 14.66
CA GLY A 101 97.83 -35.06 14.28
C GLY A 101 98.40 -36.38 14.82
N ILE A 102 99.73 -36.53 14.90
CA ILE A 102 100.38 -37.76 15.39
C ILE A 102 100.42 -37.71 16.92
N LYS A 103 99.71 -38.64 17.55
CA LYS A 103 99.59 -38.75 19.01
C LYS A 103 100.56 -39.75 19.61
N ALA A 104 100.90 -40.82 18.91
CA ALA A 104 101.92 -41.77 19.37
C ALA A 104 102.54 -42.54 18.20
N ILE A 105 103.78 -42.99 18.39
CA ILE A 105 104.51 -43.87 17.48
C ILE A 105 105.13 -44.98 18.32
N LYS A 106 104.79 -46.22 18.01
CA LYS A 106 105.33 -47.42 18.65
C LYS A 106 106.15 -48.20 17.63
N VAL A 107 107.41 -48.46 17.92
CA VAL A 107 108.34 -49.26 17.11
C VAL A 107 108.66 -50.55 17.87
N TRP A 108 108.39 -51.68 17.24
CA TRP A 108 108.59 -53.03 17.77
C TRP A 108 109.68 -53.75 17.00
N ASP A 109 110.61 -54.40 17.71
CA ASP A 109 111.60 -55.27 17.10
C ASP A 109 111.02 -56.69 17.00
N SER A 110 110.90 -57.21 15.78
CA SER A 110 110.35 -58.55 15.53
C SER A 110 111.38 -59.66 15.70
N SER A 111 112.68 -59.33 15.65
CA SER A 111 113.78 -60.28 15.82
C SER A 111 113.97 -60.61 17.30
N MET A 112 113.88 -59.60 18.17
CA MET A 112 113.97 -59.76 19.63
C MET A 112 112.61 -59.96 20.30
N ASN A 113 111.52 -59.76 19.56
CA ASN A 113 110.15 -59.82 20.05
C ASN A 113 109.91 -58.91 21.26
N GLU A 114 110.42 -57.68 21.19
CA GLU A 114 110.29 -56.67 22.24
C GLU A 114 110.01 -55.27 21.69
N LEU A 115 109.61 -54.38 22.59
CA LEU A 115 109.41 -52.98 22.26
C LEU A 115 110.77 -52.31 22.08
N PHE A 116 111.03 -51.81 20.86
CA PHE A 116 112.25 -51.06 20.60
C PHE A 116 112.16 -49.63 21.11
N LEU A 117 111.07 -48.92 20.75
CA LEU A 117 110.83 -47.56 21.22
C LEU A 117 109.34 -47.22 21.17
N LEU A 118 108.86 -46.49 22.16
CA LEU A 118 107.51 -45.91 22.14
C LEU A 118 107.60 -44.43 22.50
N ALA A 119 107.09 -43.59 21.59
CA ALA A 119 106.92 -42.17 21.77
C ALA A 119 105.43 -41.83 21.79
N TYR A 120 104.97 -41.04 22.75
CA TYR A 120 103.59 -40.51 22.75
C TYR A 120 103.58 -39.04 23.14
N LYS A 121 102.65 -38.28 22.57
CA LYS A 121 102.47 -36.85 22.80
C LYS A 121 101.32 -36.65 23.79
N ASP A 122 101.62 -36.04 24.93
CA ASP A 122 100.64 -35.65 25.95
C ASP A 122 100.81 -34.16 26.28
N ASN A 123 99.72 -33.39 26.23
CA ASN A 123 99.73 -31.92 26.34
C ASN A 123 100.83 -31.22 25.51
N GLY A 124 101.02 -31.68 24.27
CA GLY A 124 101.99 -31.12 23.32
C GLY A 124 103.45 -31.53 23.56
N LYS A 125 103.76 -32.19 24.68
CA LYS A 125 105.11 -32.71 25.00
C LYS A 125 105.23 -34.19 24.62
N ILE A 126 106.38 -34.59 24.10
CA ILE A 126 106.65 -35.97 23.66
C ILE A 126 107.37 -36.72 24.78
N PHE A 127 106.84 -37.89 25.14
CA PHE A 127 107.36 -38.77 26.17
C PHE A 127 107.81 -40.10 25.56
N PHE A 128 108.93 -40.62 26.03
CA PHE A 128 109.44 -41.94 25.68
C PHE A 128 109.29 -42.86 26.90
N LYS A 129 108.39 -43.85 26.82
CA LYS A 129 108.07 -44.77 27.92
C LYS A 129 107.77 -46.16 27.38
N ASN A 130 107.67 -47.16 28.24
CA ASN A 130 107.48 -48.55 27.83
C ASN A 130 105.99 -48.94 27.67
N THR A 131 105.05 -48.07 28.05
CA THR A 131 103.60 -48.33 28.02
C THR A 131 102.82 -47.14 27.49
N LEU A 132 101.85 -47.40 26.60
CA LEU A 132 100.97 -46.37 26.05
C LEU A 132 99.73 -46.19 26.97
N PRO A 133 99.26 -44.95 27.23
CA PRO A 133 98.05 -44.72 28.01
C PRO A 133 96.80 -45.30 27.33
N LYS A 134 95.84 -45.81 28.13
CA LYS A 134 94.64 -46.49 27.61
C LYS A 134 93.78 -45.61 26.68
N SER A 135 93.74 -44.30 26.90
CA SER A 135 92.97 -43.34 26.08
C SER A 135 93.44 -43.23 24.63
N TYR A 136 94.64 -43.70 24.30
CA TYR A 136 95.17 -43.62 22.94
C TYR A 136 94.67 -44.77 22.05
N ALA A 137 93.96 -45.75 22.62
CA ALA A 137 93.34 -46.83 21.87
C ALA A 137 92.27 -46.34 20.89
N ASP A 138 91.63 -45.20 21.19
CA ASP A 138 90.55 -44.60 20.40
C ASP A 138 91.05 -43.80 19.19
N TYR A 139 92.37 -43.58 19.09
CA TYR A 139 92.97 -42.94 17.92
C TYR A 139 93.09 -43.91 16.75
N THR A 140 93.00 -43.39 15.53
CA THR A 140 93.18 -44.18 14.31
C THR A 140 94.62 -44.70 14.26
N GLN A 141 94.78 -46.01 14.01
CA GLN A 141 96.07 -46.68 14.03
C GLN A 141 96.53 -47.05 12.62
N PHE A 142 97.74 -46.63 12.25
CA PHE A 142 98.43 -47.08 11.05
C PHE A 142 99.54 -48.05 11.43
N LYS A 143 99.37 -49.31 11.06
CA LYS A 143 100.34 -50.38 11.33
C LYS A 143 101.10 -50.72 10.06
N LYS A 144 102.43 -50.71 10.12
CA LYS A 144 103.29 -51.07 8.98
C LYS A 144 104.49 -51.92 9.42
N PRO A 145 104.78 -53.02 8.72
CA PRO A 145 106.00 -53.78 8.97
C PRO A 145 107.24 -52.97 8.57
N ILE A 146 108.30 -53.11 9.34
CA ILE A 146 109.64 -52.61 9.03
C ILE A 146 110.42 -53.77 8.43
N HIS A 147 110.95 -53.57 7.22
CA HIS A 147 111.74 -54.57 6.52
C HIS A 147 113.20 -54.15 6.44
N ASP A 148 114.06 -55.15 6.24
CA ASP A 148 115.48 -54.96 6.03
C ASP A 148 115.75 -54.22 4.69
N LEU A 149 116.41 -53.07 4.74
CA LEU A 149 116.74 -52.27 3.56
C LEU A 149 117.97 -52.78 2.79
N SER A 150 118.80 -53.63 3.42
CA SER A 150 120.00 -54.23 2.84
C SER A 150 119.71 -55.53 2.09
N ASP A 151 118.67 -56.26 2.51
CA ASP A 151 118.20 -57.49 1.85
C ASP A 151 117.06 -57.20 0.87
N LYS A 152 117.43 -56.76 -0.33
CA LYS A 152 116.47 -56.49 -1.42
C LYS A 152 115.82 -57.76 -1.99
N VAL A 153 116.30 -58.96 -1.65
CA VAL A 153 115.86 -60.23 -2.27
C VAL A 153 114.77 -60.91 -1.45
N TYR A 154 114.92 -60.99 -0.12
CA TYR A 154 113.94 -61.69 0.74
C TYR A 154 113.01 -60.76 1.52
N ASN A 155 113.27 -59.44 1.52
CA ASN A 155 112.44 -58.44 2.18
C ASN A 155 112.05 -58.86 3.62
N LYS A 156 113.05 -59.26 4.40
CA LYS A 156 112.86 -59.84 5.74
C LYS A 156 112.22 -58.81 6.68
N LYS A 157 111.11 -59.17 7.33
CA LYS A 157 110.49 -58.34 8.38
C LYS A 157 111.40 -58.33 9.61
N ILE A 158 111.87 -57.15 9.98
CA ILE A 158 112.74 -56.92 11.15
C ILE A 158 112.00 -56.22 12.29
N GLY A 159 110.90 -55.53 12.00
CA GLY A 159 110.13 -54.82 13.01
C GLY A 159 108.72 -54.47 12.57
N GLU A 160 108.02 -53.71 13.40
CA GLU A 160 106.71 -53.14 13.09
C GLU A 160 106.56 -51.76 13.72
N ILE A 161 105.92 -50.83 13.00
CA ILE A 161 105.53 -49.54 13.53
C ILE A 161 104.01 -49.45 13.66
N VAL A 162 103.56 -48.80 14.72
CA VAL A 162 102.16 -48.40 14.92
C VAL A 162 102.11 -46.90 15.19
N LEU A 163 101.52 -46.14 14.28
CA LEU A 163 101.28 -44.71 14.42
C LEU A 163 99.82 -44.46 14.83
N PHE A 164 99.61 -43.65 15.86
CA PHE A 164 98.29 -43.27 16.38
C PHE A 164 97.99 -41.83 15.98
N TYR A 165 96.82 -41.61 15.36
CA TYR A 165 96.43 -40.33 14.76
C TYR A 165 95.02 -39.89 15.19
N ASP A 166 94.85 -38.58 15.44
CA ASP A 166 93.57 -37.98 15.84
C ASP A 166 92.81 -37.36 14.65
N GLU A 167 91.83 -38.09 14.11
CA GLU A 167 90.96 -37.61 13.02
C GLU A 167 89.89 -36.62 13.50
N SER A 168 89.68 -36.47 14.82
CA SER A 168 88.61 -35.61 15.36
C SER A 168 88.83 -34.12 15.08
N ILE A 169 90.05 -33.72 14.74
CA ILE A 169 90.42 -32.35 14.36
C ILE A 169 89.67 -31.94 13.08
N ILE A 170 89.58 -32.83 12.09
CA ILE A 170 88.90 -32.56 10.80
C ILE A 170 87.38 -32.55 10.98
N THR A 171 86.84 -33.51 11.74
CA THR A 171 85.40 -33.62 11.94
C THR A 171 84.85 -32.46 12.78
N LYS A 172 85.60 -31.96 13.78
CA LYS A 172 85.23 -30.75 14.54
C LYS A 172 85.18 -29.51 13.65
N ALA A 173 86.22 -29.28 12.84
CA ALA A 173 86.28 -28.13 11.94
C ALA A 173 85.10 -28.12 10.93
N ILE A 174 84.73 -29.28 10.41
CA ILE A 174 83.60 -29.37 9.47
C ILE A 174 82.24 -29.26 10.16
N ASN A 175 82.10 -29.77 11.39
CA ASN A 175 80.87 -29.57 12.16
C ASN A 175 80.65 -28.10 12.55
N GLU A 176 81.71 -27.35 12.83
CA GLU A 176 81.62 -25.89 13.01
C GLU A 176 81.18 -25.20 11.71
N LEU A 177 81.73 -25.58 10.56
CA LEU A 177 81.28 -25.08 9.25
C LEU A 177 79.81 -25.42 8.96
N LYS A 178 79.34 -26.63 9.30
CA LYS A 178 77.92 -27.01 9.16
C LYS A 178 77.02 -26.13 10.04
N LYS A 179 77.41 -25.89 11.29
CA LYS A 179 76.67 -25.02 12.22
C LYS A 179 76.59 -23.58 11.68
N GLN A 180 77.70 -23.05 11.17
CA GLN A 180 77.74 -21.73 10.53
C GLN A 180 76.82 -21.69 9.30
N ALA A 181 76.88 -22.69 8.42
CA ALA A 181 76.04 -22.76 7.23
C ALA A 181 74.53 -22.77 7.56
N VAL A 182 74.11 -23.47 8.62
CA VAL A 182 72.72 -23.43 9.09
C VAL A 182 72.33 -22.02 9.58
N GLN A 183 73.22 -21.35 10.32
CA GLN A 183 72.97 -19.98 10.79
C GLN A 183 72.88 -18.99 9.63
N ASP A 184 73.78 -19.09 8.66
CA ASP A 184 73.77 -18.24 7.46
C ASP A 184 72.47 -18.44 6.67
N ILE A 185 72.03 -19.70 6.47
CA ILE A 185 70.76 -20.01 5.79
C ILE A 185 69.56 -19.47 6.56
N ASN A 186 69.55 -19.54 7.90
CA ASN A 186 68.45 -18.97 8.69
C ASN A 186 68.40 -17.45 8.57
N SER A 187 69.55 -16.76 8.62
CA SER A 187 69.61 -15.31 8.40
C SER A 187 69.17 -14.90 6.99
N PHE A 188 69.49 -15.74 6.00
CA PHE A 188 69.01 -15.57 4.63
C PHE A 188 67.49 -15.76 4.51
N ASN A 189 66.91 -16.72 5.24
CA ASN A 189 65.46 -16.92 5.27
C ASN A 189 64.72 -15.72 5.87
N GLU A 190 65.23 -15.13 6.95
CA GLU A 190 64.65 -13.90 7.53
C GLU A 190 64.66 -12.74 6.51
N THR A 191 65.73 -12.64 5.72
CA THR A 191 65.83 -11.64 4.64
C THR A 191 64.80 -11.91 3.54
N ILE A 192 64.62 -13.18 3.14
CA ILE A 192 63.60 -13.58 2.17
C ILE A 192 62.20 -13.23 2.65
N ASP A 193 61.86 -13.51 3.92
CA ASP A 193 60.54 -13.22 4.47
C ASP A 193 60.24 -11.71 4.44
N HIS A 194 61.23 -10.88 4.74
CA HIS A 194 61.11 -9.42 4.64
C HIS A 194 60.90 -8.95 3.19
N GLU A 195 61.68 -9.45 2.24
CA GLU A 195 61.52 -9.15 0.81
C GLU A 195 60.16 -9.62 0.27
N LEU A 196 59.68 -10.78 0.72
CA LEU A 196 58.37 -11.32 0.36
C LEU A 196 57.22 -10.45 0.87
N LEU A 197 57.33 -9.95 2.11
CA LEU A 197 56.36 -8.99 2.66
C LEU A 197 56.31 -7.71 1.81
N GLN A 198 57.47 -7.14 1.45
CA GLN A 198 57.52 -5.95 0.59
C GLN A 198 56.91 -6.22 -0.79
N ALA A 199 57.25 -7.34 -1.42
CA ALA A 199 56.69 -7.74 -2.71
C ALA A 199 55.16 -7.90 -2.64
N ASN A 200 54.64 -8.49 -1.56
CA ASN A 200 53.19 -8.64 -1.36
C ASN A 200 52.49 -7.29 -1.16
N VAL A 201 53.09 -6.34 -0.43
CA VAL A 201 52.55 -4.98 -0.27
C VAL A 201 52.48 -4.24 -1.62
N VAL A 202 53.51 -4.36 -2.46
CA VAL A 202 53.51 -3.76 -3.81
C VAL A 202 52.43 -4.39 -4.69
N LYS A 203 52.34 -5.74 -4.71
CA LYS A 203 51.29 -6.47 -5.46
C LYS A 203 49.88 -6.04 -5.03
N LEU A 204 49.64 -5.92 -3.72
CA LEU A 204 48.35 -5.49 -3.17
C LEU A 204 48.01 -4.04 -3.57
N SER A 205 48.99 -3.14 -3.54
CA SER A 205 48.81 -1.74 -3.92
C SER A 205 48.42 -1.60 -5.40
N ILE A 206 49.06 -2.37 -6.28
CA ILE A 206 48.72 -2.42 -7.70
C ILE A 206 47.30 -2.97 -7.91
N ALA A 207 46.94 -4.06 -7.21
CA ALA A 207 45.61 -4.65 -7.29
C ALA A 207 44.50 -3.67 -6.85
N ILE A 208 44.71 -2.93 -5.76
CA ILE A 208 43.78 -1.88 -5.31
C ILE A 208 43.65 -0.77 -6.36
N GLY A 209 44.77 -0.35 -6.98
CA GLY A 209 44.75 0.64 -8.05
C GLY A 209 43.87 0.22 -9.23
N PHE A 210 44.04 -1.02 -9.72
CA PHE A 210 43.18 -1.55 -10.80
C PHE A 210 41.72 -1.66 -10.38
N LEU A 211 41.43 -2.09 -9.16
CA LEU A 211 40.07 -2.17 -8.63
C LEU A 211 39.38 -0.79 -8.67
N VAL A 212 40.06 0.27 -8.21
CA VAL A 212 39.51 1.63 -8.21
C VAL A 212 39.23 2.13 -9.63
N ILE A 213 40.14 1.88 -10.57
CA ILE A 213 39.97 2.25 -11.98
C ILE A 213 38.74 1.54 -12.57
N ILE A 214 38.63 0.22 -12.38
CA ILE A 214 37.49 -0.57 -12.87
C ILE A 214 36.17 -0.03 -12.31
N LEU A 215 36.11 0.22 -11.00
CA LEU A 215 34.90 0.76 -10.37
C LEU A 215 34.53 2.15 -10.88
N THR A 216 35.52 2.99 -11.16
CA THR A 216 35.29 4.33 -11.70
C THR A 216 34.77 4.27 -13.14
N VAL A 217 35.34 3.41 -13.98
CA VAL A 217 34.86 3.18 -15.35
C VAL A 217 33.43 2.65 -15.33
N ILE A 218 33.12 1.65 -14.52
CA ILE A 218 31.75 1.12 -14.38
C ILE A 218 30.80 2.22 -13.90
N SER A 219 31.21 3.06 -12.94
CA SER A 219 30.38 4.18 -12.48
C SER A 219 30.07 5.18 -13.59
N ILE A 220 31.05 5.51 -14.45
CA ILE A 220 30.85 6.40 -15.59
C ILE A 220 29.90 5.78 -16.61
N LEU A 221 30.09 4.49 -16.93
CA LEU A 221 29.21 3.77 -17.86
C LEU A 221 27.75 3.75 -17.36
N LEU A 222 27.53 3.44 -16.08
CA LEU A 222 26.18 3.48 -15.48
C LEU A 222 25.57 4.88 -15.53
N MET A 223 26.37 5.93 -15.31
CA MET A 223 25.87 7.31 -15.38
C MET A 223 25.41 7.67 -16.80
N VAL A 224 26.21 7.33 -17.81
CA VAL A 224 25.96 7.68 -19.22
C VAL A 224 24.84 6.85 -19.83
N TYR A 225 24.89 5.52 -19.67
CA TYR A 225 24.00 4.60 -20.37
C TYR A 225 22.72 4.25 -19.62
N VAL A 226 22.63 4.53 -18.32
CA VAL A 226 21.42 4.23 -17.52
C VAL A 226 20.80 5.49 -16.95
N ASN A 227 21.56 6.28 -16.19
CA ASN A 227 20.99 7.38 -15.42
C ASN A 227 20.54 8.56 -16.28
N ASN A 228 21.30 8.92 -17.33
CA ASN A 228 20.92 9.99 -18.25
C ASN A 228 19.61 9.68 -19.01
N PRO A 229 19.46 8.50 -19.66
CA PRO A 229 18.18 8.07 -20.25
C PRO A 229 17.01 8.12 -19.26
N LEU A 230 17.18 7.57 -18.05
CA LEU A 230 16.15 7.59 -17.02
C LEU A 230 15.73 9.01 -16.62
N LYS A 231 16.69 9.94 -16.54
CA LYS A 231 16.41 11.34 -16.21
C LYS A 231 15.60 12.02 -17.31
N ILE A 232 15.89 11.74 -18.58
CA ILE A 232 15.14 12.27 -19.73
C ILE A 232 13.72 11.72 -19.74
N LEU A 233 13.55 10.39 -19.60
CA LEU A 233 12.24 9.75 -19.51
C LEU A 233 11.41 10.32 -18.35
N LYS A 234 12.01 10.44 -17.16
CA LYS A 234 11.35 11.02 -15.99
C LYS A 234 10.90 12.45 -16.25
N SER A 235 11.77 13.30 -16.80
CA SER A 235 11.43 14.70 -17.09
C SER A 235 10.29 14.81 -18.09
N GLY A 236 10.28 13.96 -19.12
CA GLY A 236 9.21 13.92 -20.11
C GLY A 236 7.86 13.49 -19.52
N LEU A 237 7.88 12.48 -18.64
CA LEU A 237 6.68 12.05 -17.90
C LEU A 237 6.18 13.12 -16.92
N ASP A 238 7.06 13.77 -16.17
CA ASP A 238 6.69 14.88 -15.28
C ASP A 238 6.00 16.00 -16.07
N ASP A 239 6.53 16.35 -17.25
CA ASP A 239 5.93 17.34 -18.15
C ASP A 239 4.55 16.91 -18.66
N PHE A 240 4.39 15.64 -19.03
CA PHE A 240 3.09 15.08 -19.40
C PHE A 240 2.08 15.12 -18.23
N PHE A 241 2.51 14.80 -17.00
CA PHE A 241 1.62 14.90 -15.83
C PHE A 241 1.23 16.34 -15.50
N LEU A 242 2.11 17.32 -15.72
CA LEU A 242 1.76 18.73 -15.59
C LEU A 242 0.69 19.15 -16.61
N PHE A 243 0.75 18.62 -17.83
CA PHE A 243 -0.30 18.81 -18.83
C PHE A 243 -1.64 18.20 -18.37
N LEU A 244 -1.65 16.97 -17.88
CA LEU A 244 -2.87 16.33 -17.35
C LEU A 244 -3.47 17.08 -16.16
N GLN A 245 -2.62 17.70 -15.33
CA GLN A 245 -3.04 18.57 -14.21
C GLN A 245 -3.48 19.98 -14.66
N ASN A 246 -3.53 20.25 -15.96
CA ASN A 246 -3.86 21.54 -16.54
C ASN A 246 -2.91 22.68 -16.11
N LYS A 247 -1.70 22.35 -15.66
CA LYS A 247 -0.64 23.32 -15.33
C LYS A 247 0.21 23.69 -16.54
N LYS A 248 0.10 22.92 -17.63
CA LYS A 248 0.68 23.19 -18.95
C LYS A 248 -0.39 23.01 -20.03
N ASN A 249 -0.22 23.74 -21.12
CA ASN A 249 -1.16 23.73 -22.26
C ASN A 249 -0.82 22.69 -23.33
N SER A 250 0.41 22.17 -23.33
CA SER A 250 0.87 21.19 -24.31
C SER A 250 1.79 20.15 -23.68
N THR A 251 1.86 18.98 -24.31
CA THR A 251 2.84 17.94 -24.01
C THR A 251 4.13 18.19 -24.80
N GLN A 252 5.24 17.65 -24.31
CA GLN A 252 6.51 17.64 -25.02
C GLN A 252 6.91 16.20 -25.33
N THR A 253 7.52 15.97 -26.49
CA THR A 253 8.01 14.66 -26.88
C THR A 253 9.29 14.33 -26.11
N ILE A 254 9.37 13.11 -25.61
CA ILE A 254 10.58 12.57 -24.98
C ILE A 254 11.60 12.29 -26.08
N MET A 255 12.62 13.15 -26.19
CA MET A 255 13.67 13.08 -27.22
C MET A 255 14.79 12.12 -26.80
N LEU A 256 14.56 10.82 -26.93
CA LEU A 256 15.55 9.79 -26.60
C LEU A 256 15.64 8.76 -27.74
N ASN A 257 16.63 8.96 -28.61
CA ASN A 257 16.81 8.19 -29.85
C ASN A 257 17.92 7.13 -29.73
N THR A 258 17.91 6.36 -28.64
CA THR A 258 18.82 5.22 -28.48
C THR A 258 18.25 4.00 -29.21
N SER A 259 19.12 3.08 -29.66
CA SER A 259 18.70 1.84 -30.33
C SER A 259 18.44 0.68 -29.36
N ASP A 260 18.40 0.97 -28.07
CA ASP A 260 18.21 0.02 -26.97
C ASP A 260 16.76 0.07 -26.43
N GLU A 261 16.52 -0.61 -25.32
CA GLU A 261 15.22 -0.67 -24.66
C GLU A 261 14.74 0.71 -24.20
N PHE A 262 15.63 1.65 -23.86
CA PHE A 262 15.23 2.99 -23.45
C PHE A 262 14.64 3.79 -24.61
N GLY A 263 15.19 3.64 -25.82
CA GLY A 263 14.64 4.28 -27.02
C GLY A 263 13.28 3.71 -27.40
N GLN A 264 13.12 2.39 -27.29
CA GLN A 264 11.82 1.73 -27.47
C GLN A 264 10.79 2.21 -26.45
N MET A 265 11.18 2.35 -25.17
CA MET A 265 10.33 2.94 -24.13
C MET A 265 9.94 4.37 -24.46
N ALA A 266 10.88 5.21 -24.90
CA ALA A 266 10.59 6.60 -25.26
C ALA A 266 9.59 6.68 -26.44
N TYR A 267 9.75 5.84 -27.46
CA TYR A 267 8.81 5.75 -28.57
C TYR A 267 7.41 5.37 -28.10
N SER A 268 7.29 4.26 -27.35
CA SER A 268 5.99 3.79 -26.84
C SER A 268 5.34 4.80 -25.89
N LEU A 269 6.12 5.45 -25.03
CA LEU A 269 5.62 6.52 -24.15
C LEU A 269 5.11 7.71 -24.95
N ASN A 270 5.83 8.16 -25.98
CA ASN A 270 5.40 9.27 -26.82
C ASN A 270 4.07 8.96 -27.55
N GLU A 271 3.92 7.74 -28.07
CA GLU A 271 2.65 7.29 -28.67
C GLU A 271 1.50 7.37 -27.65
N ASN A 272 1.68 6.79 -26.45
CA ASN A 272 0.67 6.81 -25.39
C ASN A 272 0.36 8.23 -24.90
N ILE A 273 1.37 9.10 -24.77
CA ILE A 273 1.21 10.51 -24.42
C ILE A 273 0.36 11.23 -25.48
N SER A 274 0.60 10.98 -26.77
CA SER A 274 -0.16 11.61 -27.85
C SER A 274 -1.65 11.23 -27.83
N VAL A 275 -1.93 9.93 -27.63
CA VAL A 275 -3.31 9.41 -27.50
C VAL A 275 -3.98 10.00 -26.26
N SER A 276 -3.29 10.00 -25.13
CA SER A 276 -3.83 10.52 -23.87
C SER A 276 -4.07 12.03 -23.93
N ALA A 277 -3.19 12.79 -24.61
CA ALA A 277 -3.37 14.23 -24.80
C ALA A 277 -4.61 14.55 -25.62
N LYS A 278 -4.83 13.81 -26.71
CA LYS A 278 -6.04 13.93 -27.54
C LYS A 278 -7.31 13.60 -26.74
N LEU A 279 -7.29 12.49 -26.00
CA LEU A 279 -8.42 12.09 -25.16
C LEU A 279 -8.74 13.14 -24.09
N HIS A 280 -7.72 13.74 -23.46
CA HIS A 280 -7.90 14.79 -22.47
C HIS A 280 -8.58 16.03 -23.06
N GLU A 281 -8.20 16.42 -24.28
CA GLU A 281 -8.83 17.53 -24.99
C GLU A 281 -10.28 17.23 -25.39
N GLU A 282 -10.56 16.02 -25.89
CA GLU A 282 -11.93 15.57 -26.19
C GLU A 282 -12.82 15.58 -24.95
N ILE A 283 -12.34 15.06 -23.81
CA ILE A 283 -13.06 15.08 -22.53
C ILE A 283 -13.36 16.52 -22.10
N ARG A 284 -12.40 17.44 -22.22
CA ARG A 284 -12.65 18.86 -21.92
C ARG A 284 -13.73 19.45 -22.82
N GLY A 285 -13.71 19.16 -24.12
CA GLY A 285 -14.72 19.61 -25.06
C GLY A 285 -16.11 19.08 -24.72
N LEU A 286 -16.22 17.79 -24.38
CA LEU A 286 -17.46 17.16 -23.95
C LEU A 286 -17.99 17.74 -22.64
N ASN A 287 -17.12 17.94 -21.63
CA ASN A 287 -17.51 18.54 -20.36
C ASN A 287 -18.05 19.97 -20.55
N PHE A 288 -17.36 20.78 -21.36
CA PHE A 288 -17.84 22.12 -21.68
C PHE A 288 -19.23 22.10 -22.36
N ASN A 289 -19.43 21.19 -23.33
CA ASN A 289 -20.73 21.05 -23.98
C ASN A 289 -21.83 20.59 -23.01
N LEU A 290 -21.51 19.64 -22.13
CA LEU A 290 -22.42 19.12 -21.13
C LEU A 290 -22.84 20.21 -20.13
N GLU A 291 -21.90 21.00 -19.62
CA GLU A 291 -22.19 22.12 -18.72
C GLU A 291 -23.16 23.13 -19.35
N GLN A 292 -22.94 23.46 -20.64
CA GLN A 292 -23.83 24.36 -21.36
C GLN A 292 -25.23 23.77 -21.55
N LYS A 293 -25.33 22.47 -21.85
CA LYS A 293 -26.60 21.78 -22.00
C LYS A 293 -27.36 21.69 -20.68
N VAL A 294 -26.68 21.39 -19.58
CA VAL A 294 -27.26 21.39 -18.23
C VAL A 294 -27.78 22.77 -17.87
N LYS A 295 -26.99 23.83 -18.11
CA LYS A 295 -27.40 25.21 -17.85
C LYS A 295 -28.63 25.61 -18.67
N ALA A 296 -28.64 25.30 -19.97
CA ALA A 296 -29.78 25.59 -20.85
C ALA A 296 -31.06 24.88 -20.39
N ARG A 297 -30.98 23.58 -20.09
CA ARG A 297 -32.14 22.80 -19.61
C ARG A 297 -32.63 23.24 -18.24
N THR A 298 -31.72 23.62 -17.35
CA THR A 298 -32.10 24.13 -16.02
C THR A 298 -32.84 25.45 -16.14
N SER A 299 -32.41 26.33 -17.05
CA SER A 299 -33.10 27.60 -17.32
C SER A 299 -34.48 27.38 -17.91
N GLU A 300 -34.60 26.51 -18.92
CA GLU A 300 -35.88 26.15 -19.57
C GLU A 300 -36.87 25.56 -18.55
N LEU A 301 -36.42 24.66 -17.68
CA LEU A 301 -37.26 24.09 -16.63
C LEU A 301 -37.71 25.14 -15.60
N ALA A 302 -36.85 26.09 -15.25
CA ALA A 302 -37.21 27.16 -14.33
C ALA A 302 -38.28 28.08 -14.92
N GLU A 303 -38.18 28.41 -16.21
CA GLU A 303 -39.16 29.21 -16.94
C GLU A 303 -40.52 28.49 -17.01
N ILE A 304 -40.54 27.22 -17.43
CA ILE A 304 -41.77 26.40 -17.48
C ILE A 304 -42.42 26.28 -16.10
N ASN A 305 -41.63 26.07 -15.05
CA ASN A 305 -42.17 25.99 -13.68
C ASN A 305 -42.79 27.31 -13.24
N GLN A 306 -42.20 28.45 -13.58
CA GLN A 306 -42.77 29.76 -13.28
C GLN A 306 -44.10 29.95 -14.01
N GLU A 307 -44.16 29.64 -15.31
CA GLU A 307 -45.39 29.73 -16.11
C GLU A 307 -46.52 28.83 -15.56
N LEU A 308 -46.17 27.62 -15.12
CA LEU A 308 -47.11 26.70 -14.48
C LEU A 308 -47.63 27.25 -13.14
N GLN A 309 -46.76 27.83 -12.31
CA GLN A 309 -47.15 28.45 -11.04
C GLN A 309 -48.09 29.65 -11.28
N ASP A 310 -47.76 30.52 -12.23
CA ASP A 310 -48.58 31.68 -12.58
C ASP A 310 -49.97 31.24 -13.11
N SER A 311 -50.01 30.17 -13.90
CA SER A 311 -51.25 29.59 -14.41
C SER A 311 -52.14 29.01 -13.29
N ILE A 312 -51.54 28.34 -12.30
CA ILE A 312 -52.25 27.79 -11.14
C ILE A 312 -52.75 28.92 -10.22
N GLU A 313 -51.97 29.97 -10.03
CA GLU A 313 -52.39 31.15 -9.25
C GLU A 313 -53.57 31.87 -9.93
N TYR A 314 -53.54 32.00 -11.25
CA TYR A 314 -54.65 32.54 -12.01
C TYR A 314 -55.91 31.66 -11.90
N ALA A 315 -55.77 30.33 -11.99
CA ALA A 315 -56.88 29.41 -11.77
C ALA A 315 -57.48 29.53 -10.36
N SER A 316 -56.65 29.71 -9.32
CA SER A 316 -57.11 29.99 -7.95
C SER A 316 -57.95 31.26 -7.88
N THR A 317 -57.51 32.32 -8.57
CA THR A 317 -58.26 33.59 -8.65
C THR A 317 -59.64 33.39 -9.27
N ILE A 318 -59.73 32.62 -10.35
CA ILE A 318 -61.01 32.27 -10.98
C ILE A 318 -61.89 31.48 -10.00
N GLN A 319 -61.37 30.45 -9.35
CA GLN A 319 -62.15 29.63 -8.41
C GLN A 319 -62.68 30.47 -7.23
N ARG A 320 -61.83 31.33 -6.65
CA ARG A 320 -62.23 32.25 -5.56
C ARG A 320 -63.35 33.19 -5.97
N SER A 321 -63.44 33.59 -7.25
CA SER A 321 -64.53 34.44 -7.73
C SER A 321 -65.91 33.74 -7.72
N PHE A 322 -65.95 32.40 -7.72
CA PHE A 322 -67.18 31.63 -7.55
C PHE A 322 -67.58 31.46 -6.08
N VAL A 323 -66.61 31.53 -5.17
CA VAL A 323 -66.83 31.51 -3.72
C VAL A 323 -67.34 32.89 -3.29
N LYS A 324 -68.67 33.05 -3.23
CA LYS A 324 -69.30 34.29 -2.80
C LYS A 324 -69.18 34.50 -1.28
N ASP A 325 -69.19 35.75 -0.83
CA ASP A 325 -69.10 36.12 0.59
C ASP A 325 -70.26 35.50 1.41
N ILE A 326 -69.92 34.90 2.57
CA ILE A 326 -70.85 34.35 3.56
C ILE A 326 -71.84 35.38 4.10
N SER A 327 -71.52 36.68 3.97
CA SER A 327 -72.40 37.79 4.35
C SER A 327 -73.78 37.73 3.70
N LEU A 328 -73.91 37.14 2.51
CA LEU A 328 -75.20 36.94 1.85
C LEU A 328 -76.08 35.88 2.55
N ILE A 329 -75.46 34.88 3.18
CA ILE A 329 -76.18 33.92 4.02
C ILE A 329 -76.64 34.60 5.32
N LYS A 330 -75.81 35.47 5.91
CA LYS A 330 -76.14 36.22 7.14
C LYS A 330 -77.39 37.11 7.03
N ASN A 331 -77.80 37.51 5.82
CA ASN A 331 -79.04 38.27 5.62
C ASN A 331 -80.31 37.42 5.78
N SER A 332 -80.16 36.09 5.78
CA SER A 332 -81.28 35.13 5.77
C SER A 332 -81.31 34.23 7.01
N VAL A 333 -80.30 34.35 7.88
CA VAL A 333 -80.13 33.55 9.11
C VAL A 333 -79.72 34.48 10.25
N THR A 334 -79.85 34.02 11.49
CA THR A 334 -79.50 34.82 12.67
C THR A 334 -78.00 35.05 12.81
N ASP A 335 -77.19 34.02 12.52
CA ASP A 335 -75.73 34.08 12.55
C ASP A 335 -75.12 32.97 11.67
N ALA A 336 -73.95 33.17 11.07
CA ALA A 336 -73.29 32.16 10.22
C ALA A 336 -71.78 32.36 10.06
N PHE A 337 -71.08 31.26 9.76
CA PHE A 337 -69.68 31.25 9.34
C PHE A 337 -69.45 30.27 8.17
N SER A 338 -68.34 30.46 7.46
CA SER A 338 -67.85 29.52 6.45
C SER A 338 -66.34 29.38 6.54
N ILE A 339 -65.86 28.14 6.66
CA ILE A 339 -64.46 27.78 6.49
C ILE A 339 -64.36 27.17 5.10
N TRP A 340 -63.50 27.72 4.25
CA TRP A 340 -63.14 27.14 2.96
C TRP A 340 -61.63 27.25 2.78
N GLN A 341 -60.95 26.11 2.84
CA GLN A 341 -59.50 26.02 2.78
C GLN A 341 -59.09 24.93 1.80
N PRO A 342 -58.79 25.26 0.53
CA PRO A 342 -58.26 24.28 -0.40
C PRO A 342 -56.92 23.72 0.10
N ARG A 343 -56.65 22.46 -0.23
CA ARG A 343 -55.41 21.76 0.09
C ARG A 343 -54.21 22.36 -0.63
N ASP A 344 -54.41 22.66 -1.91
CA ASP A 344 -53.45 23.33 -2.78
C ASP A 344 -53.93 24.77 -3.06
N LYS A 345 -53.52 25.35 -4.19
CA LYS A 345 -54.03 26.67 -4.63
C LYS A 345 -55.47 26.63 -5.13
N VAL A 346 -55.90 25.48 -5.63
CA VAL A 346 -57.24 25.22 -6.18
C VAL A 346 -57.74 23.91 -5.56
N GLY A 347 -59.03 23.81 -5.26
CA GLY A 347 -59.62 22.65 -4.57
C GLY A 347 -60.79 21.98 -5.32
N GLY A 348 -61.14 20.76 -4.91
CA GLY A 348 -62.37 20.03 -5.23
C GLY A 348 -63.56 20.42 -4.37
N ASP A 349 -63.35 21.18 -3.30
CA ASP A 349 -64.43 21.70 -2.48
C ASP A 349 -64.93 23.09 -2.92
N LEU A 350 -66.23 23.31 -2.77
CA LEU A 350 -66.87 24.62 -2.94
C LEU A 350 -68.08 24.76 -2.03
N TYR A 351 -68.39 25.96 -1.57
CA TYR A 351 -69.73 26.27 -1.07
C TYR A 351 -70.44 27.25 -2.00
N ILE A 352 -71.77 27.12 -2.08
CA ILE A 352 -72.61 27.92 -2.96
C ILE A 352 -73.78 28.51 -2.20
N HIS A 353 -74.30 29.61 -2.70
CA HIS A 353 -75.60 30.12 -2.29
C HIS A 353 -76.28 30.94 -3.39
N GLU A 354 -77.60 30.90 -3.38
CA GLU A 354 -78.48 31.72 -4.20
C GLU A 354 -79.62 32.23 -3.31
N GLU A 355 -79.98 33.50 -3.44
CA GLU A 355 -81.02 34.15 -2.64
C GLU A 355 -82.18 34.59 -3.53
N SER A 356 -83.39 34.53 -2.99
CA SER A 356 -84.57 35.18 -3.55
C SER A 356 -85.38 35.87 -2.45
N ALA A 357 -86.43 36.61 -2.84
CA ALA A 357 -87.34 37.22 -1.88
C ALA A 357 -88.02 36.20 -0.94
N GLU A 358 -88.07 34.92 -1.32
CA GLU A 358 -88.78 33.88 -0.57
C GLU A 358 -87.91 33.07 0.40
N GLY A 359 -86.60 33.11 0.22
CA GLY A 359 -85.69 32.23 0.92
C GLY A 359 -84.29 32.25 0.38
N ILE A 360 -83.43 31.43 0.99
CA ILE A 360 -82.06 31.22 0.55
C ILE A 360 -81.82 29.73 0.33
N LEU A 361 -81.14 29.41 -0.77
CA LEU A 361 -80.63 28.09 -1.10
C LEU A 361 -79.11 28.13 -0.94
N PHE A 362 -78.51 27.20 -0.19
CA PHE A 362 -77.07 27.14 0.00
C PHE A 362 -76.60 25.73 0.34
N GLY A 363 -75.32 25.45 0.11
CA GLY A 363 -74.78 24.12 0.35
C GLY A 363 -73.27 24.01 0.23
N VAL A 364 -72.75 22.86 0.68
CA VAL A 364 -71.35 22.44 0.52
C VAL A 364 -71.28 21.38 -0.57
N ILE A 365 -70.27 21.49 -1.42
CA ILE A 365 -69.95 20.59 -2.52
C ILE A 365 -68.53 20.07 -2.30
N ASP A 366 -68.35 18.78 -2.47
CA ASP A 366 -67.08 18.06 -2.38
C ASP A 366 -66.94 17.21 -3.65
N CYS A 367 -66.13 17.67 -4.60
CA CYS A 367 -65.94 17.02 -5.89
C CYS A 367 -64.77 16.04 -5.86
N THR A 368 -64.79 15.04 -6.75
CA THR A 368 -63.64 14.15 -6.96
C THR A 368 -62.35 14.92 -7.24
N GLY A 369 -61.32 14.61 -6.46
CA GLY A 369 -59.97 15.09 -6.66
C GLY A 369 -59.74 16.49 -6.12
N HIS A 370 -58.47 16.85 -6.02
CA HIS A 370 -57.99 18.12 -5.47
C HIS A 370 -57.12 18.84 -6.51
N SER A 371 -56.57 20.01 -6.18
CA SER A 371 -55.71 20.78 -7.09
C SER A 371 -56.46 21.19 -8.37
N VAL A 372 -55.79 21.17 -9.53
CA VAL A 372 -56.36 21.59 -10.81
C VAL A 372 -57.56 20.74 -11.26
N PRO A 373 -57.54 19.38 -11.22
CA PRO A 373 -58.71 18.57 -11.59
C PRO A 373 -59.94 18.85 -10.72
N GLY A 374 -59.77 18.92 -9.39
CA GLY A 374 -60.84 19.30 -8.46
C GLY A 374 -61.39 20.70 -8.75
N GLY A 375 -60.50 21.63 -9.11
CA GLY A 375 -60.86 22.97 -9.57
C GLY A 375 -61.78 22.99 -10.78
N PHE A 376 -61.48 22.19 -11.81
CA PHE A 376 -62.37 22.08 -12.98
C PHE A 376 -63.73 21.50 -12.61
N MET A 377 -63.74 20.50 -11.73
CA MET A 377 -64.97 19.86 -11.27
C MET A 377 -65.86 20.81 -10.47
N THR A 378 -65.30 21.59 -9.54
CA THR A 378 -66.06 22.60 -8.78
C THR A 378 -66.62 23.71 -9.66
N MET A 379 -65.86 24.15 -10.67
CA MET A 379 -66.36 25.16 -11.62
C MET A 379 -67.49 24.63 -12.48
N LEU A 380 -67.38 23.38 -12.95
CA LEU A 380 -68.47 22.72 -13.66
C LEU A 380 -69.71 22.59 -12.76
N ALA A 381 -69.56 22.00 -11.58
CA ALA A 381 -70.64 21.78 -10.63
C ALA A 381 -71.33 23.10 -10.26
N GLY A 382 -70.56 24.11 -9.85
CA GLY A 382 -71.07 25.43 -9.49
C GLY A 382 -71.87 26.09 -10.62
N SER A 383 -71.41 26.00 -11.87
CA SER A 383 -72.13 26.56 -13.03
C SER A 383 -73.46 25.84 -13.29
N VAL A 384 -73.49 24.51 -13.18
CA VAL A 384 -74.69 23.71 -13.38
C VAL A 384 -75.69 23.97 -12.26
N ILE A 385 -75.23 24.04 -11.00
CA ILE A 385 -76.10 24.31 -9.86
C ILE A 385 -76.71 25.70 -9.97
N LYS A 386 -75.92 26.73 -10.33
CA LYS A 386 -76.44 28.08 -10.51
C LYS A 386 -77.56 28.15 -11.54
N ARG A 387 -77.46 27.38 -12.64
CA ARG A 387 -78.53 27.25 -13.63
C ARG A 387 -79.74 26.51 -13.07
N LEU A 388 -79.55 25.37 -12.40
CA LEU A 388 -80.67 24.58 -11.86
C LEU A 388 -81.39 25.28 -10.70
N ALA A 389 -80.68 26.13 -9.95
CA ALA A 389 -81.24 26.92 -8.86
C ALA A 389 -82.33 27.89 -9.32
N SER A 390 -82.32 28.36 -10.58
CA SER A 390 -83.41 29.21 -11.08
C SER A 390 -84.73 28.47 -11.27
N GLU A 391 -84.70 27.15 -11.46
CA GLU A 391 -85.89 26.32 -11.69
C GLU A 391 -86.35 25.59 -10.41
N PHE A 392 -85.38 25.08 -9.64
CA PHE A 392 -85.65 24.22 -8.47
C PHE A 392 -85.26 24.85 -7.14
N PHE A 393 -85.24 26.19 -7.07
CA PHE A 393 -84.79 26.98 -5.91
C PHE A 393 -85.30 26.49 -4.55
N LYS A 394 -86.57 26.08 -4.48
CA LYS A 394 -87.27 25.71 -3.23
C LYS A 394 -87.29 24.20 -2.97
N ASN A 395 -86.64 23.41 -3.80
CA ASN A 395 -86.69 21.95 -3.74
C ASN A 395 -85.27 21.35 -3.88
N PRO A 396 -84.51 21.28 -2.77
CA PRO A 396 -83.15 20.74 -2.76
C PRO A 396 -83.05 19.34 -3.38
N ALA A 397 -83.93 18.41 -2.99
CA ALA A 397 -83.94 17.05 -3.52
C ALA A 397 -84.09 16.99 -5.05
N LYS A 398 -85.03 17.77 -5.60
CA LYS A 398 -85.21 17.83 -7.06
C LYS A 398 -84.00 18.44 -7.76
N LEU A 399 -83.39 19.47 -7.16
CA LEU A 399 -82.16 20.04 -7.68
C LEU A 399 -81.02 19.01 -7.73
N LEU A 400 -80.83 18.22 -6.66
CA LEU A 400 -79.81 17.17 -6.64
C LEU A 400 -80.06 16.08 -7.69
N SER A 401 -81.33 15.69 -7.92
CA SER A 401 -81.69 14.73 -8.98
C SER A 401 -81.35 15.27 -10.37
N GLU A 402 -81.67 16.53 -10.67
CA GLU A 402 -81.35 17.15 -11.96
C GLU A 402 -79.84 17.42 -12.11
N LEU A 403 -79.16 17.75 -11.01
CA LEU A 403 -77.70 17.91 -10.99
C LEU A 403 -77.01 16.60 -11.33
N ASN A 404 -77.47 15.49 -10.77
CA ASN A 404 -76.93 14.15 -11.05
C ASN A 404 -76.99 13.81 -12.55
N LYS A 405 -78.14 14.07 -13.19
CA LYS A 405 -78.32 13.91 -14.63
C LYS A 405 -77.39 14.82 -15.42
N ALA A 406 -77.35 16.11 -15.06
CA ALA A 406 -76.58 17.11 -15.77
C ALA A 406 -75.06 16.85 -15.71
N ILE A 407 -74.53 16.47 -14.53
CA ILE A 407 -73.10 16.15 -14.37
C ILE A 407 -72.75 14.87 -15.12
N LYS A 408 -73.57 13.82 -15.03
CA LYS A 408 -73.35 12.58 -15.81
C LYS A 408 -73.30 12.85 -17.31
N TYR A 409 -74.25 13.63 -17.80
CA TYR A 409 -74.32 14.02 -19.21
C TYR A 409 -73.09 14.83 -19.62
N GLN A 410 -72.75 15.88 -18.85
CA GLN A 410 -71.65 16.78 -19.20
C GLN A 410 -70.28 16.08 -19.22
N LEU A 411 -70.07 15.13 -18.30
CA LEU A 411 -68.85 14.32 -18.23
C LEU A 411 -68.91 13.07 -19.12
N SER A 412 -69.98 12.88 -19.90
CA SER A 412 -70.16 11.69 -20.75
C SER A 412 -69.99 10.37 -19.99
N GLN A 413 -70.64 10.28 -18.82
CA GLN A 413 -70.55 9.13 -17.90
C GLN A 413 -71.70 8.12 -18.06
N GLU A 414 -72.44 8.23 -19.16
CA GLU A 414 -73.57 7.38 -19.54
C GLU A 414 -73.12 6.36 -20.61
N GLY A 415 -72.25 5.40 -20.25
CA GLY A 415 -71.81 4.33 -21.15
C GLY A 415 -70.52 3.62 -20.72
N GLU A 416 -70.29 2.41 -21.23
CA GLU A 416 -69.07 1.61 -20.93
C GLU A 416 -67.77 2.27 -21.43
N SER A 417 -67.85 3.13 -22.45
CA SER A 417 -66.70 3.85 -23.04
C SER A 417 -66.36 5.17 -22.34
N SER A 418 -66.95 5.46 -21.17
CA SER A 418 -66.70 6.70 -20.45
C SER A 418 -65.24 6.80 -19.96
N LEU A 419 -64.60 7.96 -20.16
CA LEU A 419 -63.19 8.19 -19.85
C LEU A 419 -62.94 8.68 -18.41
N SER A 420 -63.95 9.24 -17.74
CA SER A 420 -63.87 9.81 -16.37
C SER A 420 -64.87 9.14 -15.44
N ASP A 421 -64.50 8.87 -14.19
CA ASP A 421 -65.42 8.43 -13.12
C ASP A 421 -65.44 9.49 -12.01
N ASP A 422 -65.73 10.72 -12.42
CA ASP A 422 -65.70 11.90 -11.57
C ASP A 422 -67.12 12.30 -11.18
N GLY A 423 -67.28 12.90 -10.02
CA GLY A 423 -68.57 13.26 -9.47
C GLY A 423 -68.39 14.16 -8.27
N LEU A 424 -69.44 14.25 -7.47
CA LEU A 424 -69.43 15.07 -6.26
C LEU A 424 -70.39 14.53 -5.20
N ASP A 425 -70.07 14.89 -3.98
CA ASP A 425 -70.92 14.81 -2.81
C ASP A 425 -71.41 16.22 -2.47
N MET A 426 -72.64 16.34 -1.96
CA MET A 426 -73.25 17.65 -1.75
C MET A 426 -74.29 17.61 -0.64
N GLY A 427 -74.27 18.62 0.22
CA GLY A 427 -75.35 18.90 1.17
C GLY A 427 -76.01 20.22 0.82
N LEU A 428 -77.33 20.23 0.62
CA LEU A 428 -78.08 21.38 0.11
C LEU A 428 -79.26 21.72 1.03
N CYS A 429 -79.31 22.98 1.42
CA CYS A 429 -80.29 23.54 2.34
C CYS A 429 -81.10 24.64 1.65
N TYR A 430 -82.42 24.64 1.84
CA TYR A 430 -83.30 25.75 1.49
C TYR A 430 -84.02 26.25 2.75
N ILE A 431 -83.81 27.52 3.11
CA ILE A 431 -84.52 28.17 4.21
C ILE A 431 -85.69 28.96 3.64
N ASN A 432 -86.90 28.64 4.09
CA ASN A 432 -88.08 29.43 3.79
C ASN A 432 -88.27 30.53 4.84
N LYS A 433 -88.08 31.79 4.43
CA LYS A 433 -88.17 32.96 5.33
C LYS A 433 -89.59 33.22 5.86
N GLN A 434 -90.63 32.73 5.18
CA GLN A 434 -92.03 32.97 5.60
C GLN A 434 -92.57 31.87 6.53
N LYS A 435 -92.01 30.66 6.45
CA LYS A 435 -92.52 29.48 7.17
C LYS A 435 -91.65 29.06 8.35
N ASN A 436 -90.49 29.68 8.58
CA ASN A 436 -89.50 29.24 9.56
C ASN A 436 -89.18 27.74 9.45
N THR A 437 -88.97 27.28 8.21
CA THR A 437 -88.66 25.88 7.91
C THR A 437 -87.36 25.80 7.12
N LEU A 438 -86.57 24.78 7.44
CA LEU A 438 -85.38 24.39 6.71
C LEU A 438 -85.67 23.08 5.98
N LEU A 439 -85.51 23.08 4.65
CA LEU A 439 -85.50 21.88 3.84
C LEU A 439 -84.05 21.47 3.59
N PHE A 440 -83.72 20.21 3.87
CA PHE A 440 -82.40 19.65 3.59
C PHE A 440 -82.51 18.45 2.66
N SER A 441 -81.58 18.36 1.70
CA SER A 441 -81.31 17.14 0.95
C SER A 441 -79.80 16.99 0.76
N GLY A 442 -79.32 15.76 0.81
CA GLY A 442 -77.88 15.49 0.70
C GLY A 442 -77.57 14.24 -0.11
N ALA A 443 -76.45 14.29 -0.82
CA ALA A 443 -75.74 13.20 -1.45
C ALA A 443 -74.43 12.99 -0.67
N LYS A 444 -74.40 11.96 0.18
CA LYS A 444 -73.31 11.59 1.11
C LYS A 444 -72.84 12.63 2.15
N LEU A 445 -73.18 13.92 2.03
CA LEU A 445 -72.91 14.91 3.07
C LEU A 445 -74.11 15.05 4.02
N ASP A 446 -73.97 14.58 5.26
CA ASP A 446 -74.99 14.66 6.29
C ASP A 446 -75.19 16.11 6.80
N LEU A 447 -76.40 16.46 7.23
CA LEU A 447 -76.66 17.67 8.01
C LEU A 447 -76.61 17.35 9.51
N VAL A 448 -75.77 18.07 10.25
CA VAL A 448 -75.71 18.00 11.72
C VAL A 448 -76.38 19.25 12.30
N TYR A 449 -77.22 19.10 13.31
CA TYR A 449 -77.81 20.24 13.99
C TYR A 449 -78.05 19.97 15.47
N PHE A 450 -78.19 21.03 16.25
CA PHE A 450 -78.46 20.96 17.68
C PHE A 450 -79.81 21.58 18.00
N LYS A 451 -80.63 20.83 18.73
CA LYS A 451 -81.93 21.27 19.24
C LYS A 451 -82.03 20.87 20.70
N ASN A 452 -82.31 21.83 21.59
CA ASN A 452 -82.34 21.61 23.04
C ASN A 452 -81.06 20.94 23.59
N ASP A 453 -79.88 21.42 23.16
CA ASP A 453 -78.56 20.85 23.46
C ASP A 453 -78.32 19.40 22.99
N GLU A 454 -79.27 18.79 22.26
CA GLU A 454 -79.13 17.44 21.72
C GLU A 454 -78.65 17.46 20.26
N ILE A 455 -77.62 16.65 19.96
CA ILE A 455 -77.12 16.47 18.61
C ILE A 455 -78.09 15.63 17.78
N ASN A 456 -78.49 16.17 16.65
CA ASN A 456 -79.33 15.53 15.66
C ASN A 456 -78.58 15.44 14.33
N ILE A 457 -78.75 14.32 13.62
CA ILE A 457 -78.07 14.07 12.35
C ILE A 457 -79.12 13.63 11.33
N ILE A 458 -79.28 14.39 10.26
CA ILE A 458 -80.09 13.99 9.12
C ILE A 458 -79.17 13.35 8.10
N LYS A 459 -79.38 12.05 7.91
CA LYS A 459 -78.58 11.24 7.01
C LYS A 459 -78.87 11.58 5.56
N ALA A 460 -77.81 11.88 4.82
CA ALA A 460 -77.88 12.04 3.38
C ALA A 460 -78.21 10.72 2.67
N ASN A 461 -78.68 10.83 1.43
CA ASN A 461 -78.74 9.69 0.53
C ASN A 461 -77.32 9.14 0.32
N LYS A 462 -77.18 7.81 0.31
CA LYS A 462 -75.88 7.14 0.12
C LYS A 462 -75.31 7.27 -1.30
N GLN A 463 -76.13 7.76 -2.23
CA GLN A 463 -75.75 7.91 -3.62
C GLN A 463 -75.12 9.28 -3.85
N SER A 464 -73.92 9.27 -4.42
CA SER A 464 -73.23 10.46 -4.91
C SER A 464 -73.79 10.94 -6.24
N ILE A 465 -73.41 12.15 -6.63
CA ILE A 465 -73.88 12.83 -7.83
C ILE A 465 -72.85 12.65 -8.95
N GLY A 466 -73.32 12.35 -10.16
CA GLY A 466 -72.50 12.45 -11.37
C GLY A 466 -71.68 11.22 -11.71
N TYR A 467 -71.23 10.39 -10.75
CA TYR A 467 -70.37 9.22 -11.00
C TYR A 467 -70.97 8.20 -11.99
N LYS A 468 -70.15 7.39 -12.67
CA LYS A 468 -70.63 6.40 -13.66
C LYS A 468 -71.69 5.46 -13.08
N LYS A 469 -71.43 4.98 -11.85
CA LYS A 469 -72.29 4.04 -11.11
C LYS A 469 -73.51 4.68 -10.45
N SER A 470 -73.60 6.01 -10.42
CA SER A 470 -74.79 6.68 -9.92
C SER A 470 -75.96 6.41 -10.89
N ASN A 471 -77.11 6.02 -10.37
CA ASN A 471 -78.35 5.93 -11.15
C ASN A 471 -78.78 7.34 -11.59
N SER A 472 -78.89 7.62 -12.90
CA SER A 472 -79.31 8.92 -13.44
C SER A 472 -80.69 9.34 -12.95
N ASP A 473 -81.61 8.40 -12.76
CA ASP A 473 -82.99 8.65 -12.32
C ASP A 473 -83.16 8.53 -10.79
N TYR A 474 -82.08 8.66 -10.03
CA TYR A 474 -82.15 8.62 -8.58
C TYR A 474 -82.92 9.83 -8.02
N GLU A 475 -83.91 9.54 -7.17
CA GLU A 475 -84.68 10.55 -6.46
C GLU A 475 -84.10 10.75 -5.05
N TYR A 476 -83.58 11.96 -4.81
CA TYR A 476 -83.13 12.36 -3.48
C TYR A 476 -84.34 12.71 -2.59
N THR A 477 -84.13 12.77 -1.28
CA THR A 477 -85.21 13.02 -0.31
C THR A 477 -85.04 14.39 0.35
N ASN A 478 -86.13 15.15 0.46
CA ASN A 478 -86.16 16.36 1.28
C ASN A 478 -86.54 15.98 2.71
N HIS A 479 -85.79 16.51 3.66
CA HIS A 479 -86.10 16.47 5.08
C HIS A 479 -86.51 17.87 5.50
N GLU A 480 -87.74 18.00 5.98
CA GLU A 480 -88.27 19.26 6.50
C GLU A 480 -88.06 19.35 8.01
N ILE A 481 -87.46 20.46 8.43
CA ILE A 481 -87.12 20.73 9.83
C ILE A 481 -87.85 22.01 10.21
N HIS A 482 -88.70 21.90 11.23
CA HIS A 482 -89.35 23.05 11.83
C HIS A 482 -88.40 23.68 12.85
N VAL A 483 -88.19 24.98 12.69
CA VAL A 483 -87.24 25.75 13.49
C VAL A 483 -88.03 26.54 14.54
N ASP A 484 -87.74 26.28 15.81
CA ASP A 484 -88.40 26.96 16.93
C ASP A 484 -87.60 28.20 17.40
N GLY A 485 -86.40 28.40 16.83
CA GLY A 485 -85.52 29.54 17.02
C GLY A 485 -84.42 29.20 18.02
N SER A 486 -83.16 29.41 17.61
CA SER A 486 -81.87 29.13 18.26
C SER A 486 -81.14 27.83 17.90
N GLU A 487 -81.67 27.01 16.99
CA GLU A 487 -80.97 25.80 16.53
C GLU A 487 -79.72 26.12 15.69
N SER A 488 -78.61 25.43 15.99
CA SER A 488 -77.34 25.57 15.25
C SER A 488 -77.16 24.40 14.29
N PHE A 489 -76.82 24.68 13.03
CA PHE A 489 -76.72 23.73 11.93
C PHE A 489 -75.33 23.75 11.30
N TYR A 490 -74.87 22.59 10.81
CA TYR A 490 -73.53 22.41 10.23
C TYR A 490 -73.56 21.47 9.02
N LEU A 491 -72.94 21.92 7.93
CA LEU A 491 -72.58 21.12 6.76
C LEU A 491 -71.06 21.16 6.59
N TYR A 492 -70.44 20.03 6.29
CA TYR A 492 -68.99 19.95 6.14
C TYR A 492 -68.57 18.82 5.19
N SER A 493 -67.47 19.03 4.47
CA SER A 493 -66.81 18.01 3.63
C SER A 493 -65.97 17.05 4.48
N ASP A 494 -65.50 15.96 3.87
CA ASP A 494 -64.74 14.95 4.61
C ASP A 494 -63.34 15.41 5.05
N GLY A 495 -62.78 16.45 4.42
CA GLY A 495 -61.43 16.94 4.72
C GLY A 495 -61.22 17.37 6.17
N ILE A 496 -62.26 17.84 6.86
CA ILE A 496 -62.17 18.11 8.31
C ILE A 496 -62.00 16.83 9.13
N THR A 497 -62.62 15.74 8.68
CA THR A 497 -62.55 14.44 9.35
C THR A 497 -61.34 13.63 8.93
N ASP A 498 -60.84 13.85 7.72
CA ASP A 498 -59.72 13.15 7.12
C ASP A 498 -58.37 13.84 7.38
N GLN A 499 -58.38 15.05 7.93
CA GLN A 499 -57.17 15.73 8.41
C GLN A 499 -56.39 14.84 9.38
N VAL A 500 -55.18 14.49 8.98
CA VAL A 500 -54.27 13.67 9.76
C VAL A 500 -53.51 14.53 10.76
N GLY A 501 -53.36 14.01 11.97
CA GLY A 501 -52.72 14.76 13.03
C GLY A 501 -52.64 14.05 14.38
N GLY A 502 -52.30 14.83 15.40
CA GLY A 502 -52.07 14.40 16.77
C GLY A 502 -50.87 13.45 16.92
N LEU A 503 -50.62 13.00 18.14
CA LEU A 503 -49.45 12.15 18.48
C LEU A 503 -49.39 10.81 17.72
N LYS A 504 -50.50 10.37 17.14
CA LYS A 504 -50.62 9.06 16.49
C LYS A 504 -50.76 9.14 14.96
N ASN A 505 -50.75 10.34 14.38
CA ASN A 505 -50.97 10.57 12.94
C ASN A 505 -52.24 9.86 12.43
N PHE A 506 -53.35 10.01 13.15
CA PHE A 506 -54.64 9.46 12.73
C PHE A 506 -55.55 10.56 12.17
N PRO A 507 -56.52 10.22 11.30
CA PRO A 507 -57.58 11.13 10.91
C PRO A 507 -58.27 11.72 12.15
N TYR A 508 -58.67 12.99 12.07
CA TYR A 508 -59.36 13.67 13.17
C TYR A 508 -60.65 12.91 13.52
N GLY A 509 -61.41 12.57 12.49
CA GLY A 509 -62.54 11.66 12.53
C GLY A 509 -63.85 12.31 12.96
N ASN A 510 -64.94 11.81 12.38
CA ASN A 510 -66.31 12.27 12.62
C ASN A 510 -66.71 12.33 14.10
N LYS A 511 -66.24 11.38 14.92
CA LYS A 511 -66.57 11.34 16.36
C LYS A 511 -66.02 12.55 17.11
N LYS A 512 -64.75 12.92 16.86
CA LYS A 512 -64.11 14.06 17.53
C LYS A 512 -64.71 15.37 17.05
N PHE A 513 -64.97 15.49 15.75
CA PHE A 513 -65.57 16.70 15.22
C PHE A 513 -66.97 16.96 15.77
N LYS A 514 -67.83 15.94 15.86
CA LYS A 514 -69.15 16.07 16.50
C LYS A 514 -69.08 16.42 18.00
N GLN A 515 -68.08 15.87 18.70
CA GLN A 515 -67.82 16.25 20.09
C GLN A 515 -67.39 17.71 20.23
N LEU A 516 -66.53 18.18 19.31
CA LEU A 516 -66.14 19.59 19.23
C LEU A 516 -67.36 20.49 19.01
N LEU A 517 -68.18 20.20 17.98
CA LEU A 517 -69.40 20.95 17.69
C LEU A 517 -70.32 21.02 18.91
N SER A 518 -70.54 19.88 19.59
CA SER A 518 -71.37 19.83 20.81
C SER A 518 -70.84 20.72 21.94
N SER A 519 -69.52 20.90 22.04
CA SER A 519 -68.91 21.75 23.08
C SER A 519 -68.97 23.26 22.77
N ILE A 520 -69.18 23.63 21.50
CA ILE A 520 -69.14 25.03 21.04
C ILE A 520 -70.47 25.55 20.51
N GLN A 521 -71.49 24.69 20.34
CA GLN A 521 -72.74 25.05 19.64
C GLN A 521 -73.49 26.25 20.24
N ASN A 522 -73.34 26.50 21.56
CA ASN A 522 -73.94 27.66 22.25
C ASN A 522 -73.15 28.98 22.08
N LYS A 523 -71.97 28.96 21.45
CA LYS A 523 -71.14 30.16 21.19
C LYS A 523 -71.62 30.93 19.97
N SER A 524 -71.15 32.17 19.77
CA SER A 524 -71.37 32.89 18.50
C SER A 524 -70.76 32.13 17.32
N MET A 525 -71.32 32.27 16.11
CA MET A 525 -70.79 31.53 14.94
C MET A 525 -69.35 31.94 14.60
N THR A 526 -68.99 33.20 14.86
CA THR A 526 -67.59 33.67 14.75
C THR A 526 -66.66 32.97 15.73
N GLU A 527 -67.03 32.85 17.02
CA GLU A 527 -66.21 32.08 17.97
C GLU A 527 -66.09 30.60 17.58
N GLN A 528 -67.16 30.03 17.00
CA GLN A 528 -67.13 28.64 16.55
C GLN A 528 -66.17 28.45 15.37
N GLU A 529 -66.18 29.36 14.40
CA GLU A 529 -65.25 29.38 13.26
C GLU A 529 -63.79 29.39 13.73
N GLU A 530 -63.45 30.29 14.67
CA GLU A 530 -62.12 30.40 15.27
C GLU A 530 -61.71 29.10 15.97
N ILE A 531 -62.58 28.57 16.85
CA ILE A 531 -62.28 27.35 17.60
C ILE A 531 -62.11 26.15 16.67
N ILE A 532 -62.94 26.00 15.64
CA ILE A 532 -62.83 24.91 14.67
C ILE A 532 -61.50 25.01 13.92
N THR A 533 -61.16 26.21 13.43
CA THR A 533 -59.93 26.47 12.68
C THR A 533 -58.69 26.19 13.53
N ASP A 534 -58.63 26.72 14.75
CA ASP A 534 -57.51 26.54 15.67
C ASP A 534 -57.36 25.09 16.11
N THR A 535 -58.47 24.39 16.35
CA THR A 535 -58.46 22.96 16.70
C THR A 535 -57.90 22.13 15.55
N LEU A 536 -58.30 22.43 14.31
CA LEU A 536 -57.83 21.71 13.14
C LEU A 536 -56.34 21.96 12.88
N LEU A 537 -55.89 23.22 12.94
CA LEU A 537 -54.49 23.60 12.80
C LEU A 537 -53.61 22.94 13.88
N SER A 538 -54.06 22.98 15.13
CA SER A 538 -53.36 22.35 16.25
C SER A 538 -53.30 20.83 16.12
N TYR A 539 -54.36 20.20 15.61
CA TYR A 539 -54.37 18.77 15.35
C TYR A 539 -53.43 18.40 14.21
N GLN A 540 -53.46 19.14 13.10
CA GLN A 540 -52.60 18.94 11.93
C GLN A 540 -51.11 19.00 12.28
N GLY A 541 -50.67 20.07 12.98
CA GLY A 541 -49.25 20.29 13.28
C GLY A 541 -48.39 20.32 12.00
N GLU A 542 -47.30 19.55 11.99
CA GLU A 542 -46.38 19.43 10.84
C GLU A 542 -46.85 18.44 9.76
N ASN A 543 -48.03 17.83 9.93
CA ASN A 543 -48.54 16.88 8.93
C ASN A 543 -49.09 17.61 7.70
N SER A 544 -48.95 16.96 6.54
CA SER A 544 -49.57 17.45 5.31
C SER A 544 -51.09 17.30 5.35
N ARG A 545 -51.77 18.26 4.75
CA ARG A 545 -53.22 18.19 4.51
C ARG A 545 -53.48 17.18 3.40
N ARG A 546 -54.51 16.35 3.58
CA ARG A 546 -54.88 15.29 2.62
C ARG A 546 -55.91 15.76 1.61
N ASP A 547 -56.84 16.59 2.06
CA ASP A 547 -57.98 17.04 1.28
C ASP A 547 -58.35 18.51 1.52
N ASP A 548 -59.22 19.03 0.67
CA ASP A 548 -59.82 20.35 0.85
C ASP A 548 -60.74 20.37 2.08
N VAL A 549 -60.84 21.51 2.77
CA VAL A 549 -61.64 21.62 4.01
C VAL A 549 -62.72 22.66 3.83
N THR A 550 -63.99 22.23 3.93
CA THR A 550 -65.14 23.12 3.89
C THR A 550 -66.11 22.85 5.03
N VAL A 551 -66.51 23.91 5.72
CA VAL A 551 -67.52 23.88 6.79
C VAL A 551 -68.40 25.12 6.66
N ILE A 552 -69.72 24.93 6.66
CA ILE A 552 -70.69 26.01 6.86
C ILE A 552 -71.41 25.74 8.18
N GLY A 553 -71.40 26.73 9.07
CA GLY A 553 -72.21 26.74 10.28
C GLY A 553 -73.18 27.91 10.27
N PHE A 554 -74.44 27.69 10.68
CA PHE A 554 -75.46 28.74 10.72
C PHE A 554 -76.49 28.51 11.82
N ARG A 555 -77.12 29.59 12.28
CA ARG A 555 -78.16 29.59 13.32
C ARG A 555 -79.45 30.19 12.78
N LEU A 556 -80.57 29.53 13.02
CA LEU A 556 -81.89 30.03 12.66
C LEU A 556 -82.64 30.55 13.87
#